data_AF-A0A2G5TRK6-F1
#
_entry.id   AF-A0A2G5TRK6-F1
#
_cell.length_a   1.000
_cell.length_b   1.000
_cell.length_c   1.000
_cell.angle_alpha   90.00
_cell.angle_beta   90.00
_cell.angle_gamma   90.00
#
_symmetry.space_group_name_H-M   'P 1'
#
loop_
_entity.id
_entity.type
_entity.pdbx_description
1 polymer ?
#
loop_
_entity_poly.entity_id
_entity_poly.type
_entity_poly.pdbx_seq_one_letter_code
_entity_poly.pdbx_strand_id
1 'polypeptide(L)'
;MSTRPTGADYRAELQKAGLSEKCIDGLMNVGGTAYVNFEKDYGPSPNFQDAIEAVCKMFMENKKFIKTQSEEDQKKYAIHLENQKKKGEAYLID
;
A
#
# COMPACT_ATOMS: atom_id res chain seq x y z
N MET A 1 15.50 16.43 -6.36
CA MET A 1 15.48 15.03 -5.92
C MET A 1 14.05 14.69 -5.55
N SER A 2 13.40 13.73 -6.22
CA SER A 2 12.08 13.26 -5.79
C SER A 2 12.29 12.40 -4.55
N THR A 3 11.81 12.85 -3.40
CA THR A 3 11.85 12.08 -2.15
C THR A 3 10.82 10.96 -2.26
N ARG A 4 11.27 9.71 -2.09
CA ARG A 4 10.37 8.55 -2.02
C ARG A 4 9.29 8.83 -0.96
N PRO A 5 8.01 8.55 -1.23
CA PRO A 5 6.95 8.73 -0.25
C PRO A 5 7.27 7.98 1.04
N THR A 6 7.08 8.64 2.18
CA THR A 6 7.20 8.06 3.50
C THR A 6 5.91 7.37 3.93
N GLY A 7 5.96 6.58 5.02
CA GLY A 7 4.75 6.05 5.63
C GLY A 7 3.79 7.14 6.10
N ALA A 8 4.30 8.31 6.50
CA ALA A 8 3.48 9.46 6.85
C ALA A 8 2.76 10.05 5.64
N ASP A 9 3.44 10.14 4.48
CA ASP A 9 2.82 10.59 3.24
C ASP A 9 1.70 9.64 2.82
N TYR A 10 1.94 8.33 2.89
CA TYR A 10 0.91 7.33 2.57
C TYR A 10 -0.31 7.44 3.48
N ARG A 11 -0.10 7.56 4.80
CA ARG A 11 -1.19 7.80 5.75
C ARG A 11 -1.97 9.07 5.41
N ALA A 12 -1.29 10.18 5.10
CA ALA A 12 -1.93 11.44 4.73
C ALA A 12 -2.77 11.31 3.46
N GLU A 13 -2.32 10.54 2.48
CA GLU A 13 -3.10 10.27 1.27
C GLU A 13 -4.37 9.44 1.55
N LEU A 14 -4.30 8.46 2.45
CA LEU A 14 -5.48 7.68 2.86
C LEU A 14 -6.47 8.53 3.68
N GLN A 15 -5.97 9.40 4.55
CA GLN A 15 -6.79 10.38 5.27
C GLN A 15 -7.48 11.34 4.31
N LYS A 16 -6.75 11.85 3.30
CA LYS A 16 -7.31 12.70 2.24
C LYS A 16 -8.36 11.98 1.40
N ALA A 17 -8.22 10.67 1.20
CA ALA A 17 -9.24 9.84 0.56
C ALA A 17 -10.46 9.56 1.46
N GLY A 18 -10.43 10.02 2.73
CA GLY A 18 -11.54 9.96 3.66
C GLY A 18 -11.75 8.60 4.31
N LEU A 19 -10.75 7.71 4.27
CA LEU A 19 -10.83 6.41 4.94
C LEU A 19 -10.92 6.61 6.47
N SER A 20 -11.63 5.69 7.13
CA SER A 20 -11.69 5.67 8.59
C SER A 20 -10.32 5.40 9.22
N GLU A 21 -10.06 5.94 10.41
CA GLU A 21 -8.78 5.75 11.12
C GLU A 21 -8.46 4.26 11.33
N LYS A 22 -9.46 3.46 11.69
CA LYS A 22 -9.32 2.01 11.85
C LYS A 22 -8.87 1.33 10.55
N CYS A 23 -9.44 1.73 9.41
CA CYS A 23 -9.06 1.18 8.11
C CYS A 23 -7.62 1.60 7.75
N ILE A 24 -7.28 2.87 7.97
CA ILE A 24 -5.93 3.41 7.75
C ILE A 24 -4.91 2.64 8.59
N ASP A 25 -5.17 2.46 9.88
CA ASP A 25 -4.26 1.75 10.79
C ASP A 25 -4.04 0.32 10.35
N GLY A 26 -5.08 -0.37 9.90
CA GLY A 26 -4.93 -1.73 9.37
C GLY A 26 -4.12 -1.80 8.08
N LEU A 27 -4.30 -0.86 7.14
CA LEU A 27 -3.47 -0.77 5.93
C LEU A 27 -2.00 -0.48 6.26
N MET A 28 -1.75 0.43 7.20
CA MET A 28 -0.40 0.72 7.70
C MET A 28 0.22 -0.53 8.33
N ASN A 29 -0.57 -1.31 9.08
CA ASN A 29 -0.11 -2.55 9.70
C ASN A 29 0.23 -3.64 8.68
N VAL A 30 -0.52 -3.74 7.58
CA VAL A 30 -0.17 -4.66 6.48
C VAL A 30 1.19 -4.30 5.89
N GLY A 31 1.44 -3.01 5.63
CA GLY A 31 2.73 -2.53 5.15
C GLY A 31 3.88 -2.80 6.12
N GLY A 32 3.68 -2.48 7.41
CA GLY A 32 4.68 -2.76 8.45
C GLY A 32 4.97 -4.26 8.61
N THR A 33 3.95 -5.10 8.55
CA THR A 33 4.10 -6.57 8.60
C THR A 33 4.86 -7.08 7.39
N ALA A 34 4.57 -6.56 6.19
CA ALA A 34 5.31 -6.93 4.98
C ALA A 34 6.79 -6.55 5.06
N TYR A 35 7.11 -5.38 5.63
CA TYR A 35 8.50 -4.96 5.86
C TYR A 35 9.25 -5.91 6.80
N VAL A 36 8.66 -6.22 7.96
CA VAL A 36 9.26 -7.16 8.93
C VAL A 36 9.44 -8.56 8.32
N ASN A 37 8.44 -9.04 7.58
CA ASN A 37 8.51 -10.35 6.93
C ASN A 37 9.55 -10.38 5.81
N PHE A 38 9.72 -9.30 5.05
CA PHE A 38 10.72 -9.24 4.00
C PHE A 38 12.14 -9.43 4.55
N GLU A 39 12.48 -8.71 5.63
CA GLU A 39 13.78 -8.87 6.29
C GLU A 39 13.94 -10.28 6.88
N LYS A 40 12.88 -10.82 7.50
CA LYS A 40 12.90 -12.15 8.11
C LYS A 40 13.05 -13.29 7.09
N ASP A 41 12.30 -13.23 5.99
CA ASP A 41 12.18 -14.34 5.04
C ASP A 41 13.34 -14.38 4.03
N TYR A 42 13.93 -13.23 3.69
CA TYR A 42 14.96 -13.11 2.64
C TYR A 42 16.31 -12.59 3.14
N GLY A 43 16.40 -12.13 4.40
CA GLY A 43 17.65 -11.68 5.00
C GLY A 43 18.25 -10.42 4.35
N PRO A 44 19.58 -10.20 4.50
CA PRO A 44 20.21 -8.94 4.11
C PRO A 44 20.49 -8.79 2.62
N SER A 45 20.25 -9.82 1.79
CA SER A 45 20.59 -9.82 0.37
C SER A 45 19.50 -10.44 -0.51
N PRO A 46 18.29 -9.85 -0.50
CA PRO A 46 17.18 -10.30 -1.34
C PRO A 46 17.50 -10.08 -2.81
N ASN A 47 17.08 -11.01 -3.66
CA ASN A 47 17.14 -10.87 -5.10
C ASN A 47 15.88 -10.17 -5.64
N PHE A 48 15.84 -9.91 -6.95
CA PHE A 48 14.72 -9.23 -7.58
C PHE A 48 13.39 -10.00 -7.50
N GLN A 49 13.43 -11.33 -7.59
CA GLN A 49 12.25 -12.19 -7.47
C GLN A 49 11.67 -12.13 -6.04
N ASP A 50 12.52 -12.13 -5.02
CA ASP A 50 12.10 -11.99 -3.61
C ASP A 50 11.35 -10.67 -3.38
N ALA A 51 11.86 -9.58 -3.97
CA ALA A 51 11.22 -8.27 -3.90
C ALA A 51 9.84 -8.26 -4.58
N ILE A 52 9.73 -8.86 -5.78
CA ILE A 52 8.44 -9.01 -6.47
C ILE A 52 7.46 -9.80 -5.61
N GLU A 53 7.90 -10.94 -5.07
CA GLU A 53 7.06 -11.81 -4.26
C GLU A 53 6.53 -11.09 -3.01
N ALA A 54 7.41 -10.37 -2.30
CA ALA A 54 7.04 -9.63 -1.10
C ALA A 54 6.01 -8.52 -1.39
N VAL A 55 6.23 -7.76 -2.46
CA VAL A 55 5.30 -6.71 -2.89
C VAL A 55 3.96 -7.31 -3.31
N CYS A 56 3.96 -8.41 -4.09
CA CYS A 56 2.74 -9.12 -4.48
C CYS A 56 1.95 -9.63 -3.27
N LYS A 57 2.63 -10.23 -2.28
CA LYS A 57 2.02 -10.68 -1.02
C LYS A 57 1.37 -9.51 -0.28
N MET A 58 2.09 -8.39 -0.11
CA MET A 58 1.55 -7.18 0.52
C MET A 58 0.27 -6.69 -0.18
N PHE A 59 0.25 -6.63 -1.50
CA PHE A 59 -0.95 -6.23 -2.25
C PHE A 59 -2.12 -7.19 -2.07
N MET A 60 -1.87 -8.50 -2.02
CA MET A 60 -2.90 -9.48 -1.74
C MET A 60 -3.47 -9.34 -0.32
N GLU A 61 -2.61 -9.12 0.67
CA GLU A 61 -3.05 -8.89 2.06
C GLU A 61 -3.84 -7.59 2.20
N ASN A 62 -3.42 -6.50 1.54
CA ASN A 62 -4.23 -5.28 1.47
C ASN A 62 -5.61 -5.52 0.88
N LYS A 63 -5.70 -6.30 -0.21
CA LYS A 63 -6.98 -6.68 -0.84
C LYS A 63 -7.85 -7.57 0.06
N LYS A 64 -7.26 -8.46 0.85
CA LYS A 64 -7.99 -9.27 1.82
C LYS A 64 -8.49 -8.40 2.98
N PHE A 65 -7.62 -7.57 3.53
CA PHE A 65 -7.93 -6.66 4.63
C PHE A 65 -9.05 -5.70 4.25
N ILE A 66 -8.98 -5.03 3.09
CA ILE A 66 -9.99 -4.03 2.73
C ILE A 66 -11.40 -4.65 2.64
N LYS A 67 -11.51 -5.90 2.19
CA LYS A 67 -12.80 -6.63 2.12
C LYS A 67 -13.45 -6.87 3.48
N THR A 68 -12.70 -6.78 4.58
CA THR A 68 -13.24 -6.90 5.94
C THR A 68 -13.68 -5.57 6.54
N GLN A 69 -13.42 -4.45 5.83
CA GLN A 69 -13.80 -3.11 6.26
C GLN A 69 -15.22 -2.76 5.82
N SER A 70 -15.72 -1.60 6.27
CA SER A 70 -17.03 -1.08 5.87
C SER A 70 -17.14 -0.94 4.34
N GLU A 71 -18.34 -1.03 3.79
CA GLU A 71 -18.55 -0.79 2.35
C GLU A 71 -18.08 0.61 1.91
N GLU A 72 -18.20 1.58 2.81
CA GLU A 72 -17.75 2.94 2.58
C GLU A 72 -16.22 3.01 2.43
N ASP A 73 -15.47 2.39 3.35
CA ASP A 73 -14.01 2.33 3.27
C ASP A 73 -13.55 1.53 2.04
N GLN A 74 -14.24 0.43 1.70
CA GLN A 74 -13.96 -0.33 0.49
C GLN A 74 -14.09 0.54 -0.78
N LYS A 75 -15.18 1.32 -0.89
CA LYS A 75 -15.40 2.24 -2.02
C LYS A 75 -14.35 3.34 -2.08
N LYS A 76 -14.06 3.99 -0.95
CA LYS A 76 -13.05 5.06 -0.86
C LYS A 76 -11.65 4.55 -1.23
N TYR A 77 -11.29 3.37 -0.76
CA TYR A 77 -10.01 2.75 -1.10
C TYR A 77 -9.92 2.39 -2.59
N ALA A 78 -11.00 1.87 -3.19
CA ALA A 78 -11.04 1.61 -4.63
C ALA A 78 -10.83 2.89 -5.46
N ILE A 79 -11.49 3.99 -5.09
CA ILE A 79 -11.31 5.31 -5.73
C ILE A 79 -9.86 5.79 -5.54
N HIS A 80 -9.29 5.66 -4.34
CA HIS A 80 -7.89 5.99 -4.09
C HIS A 80 -6.95 5.22 -5.04
N LEU A 81 -7.12 3.90 -5.19
CA LEU A 81 -6.31 3.09 -6.09
C LEU A 81 -6.44 3.52 -7.56
N GLU A 82 -7.64 3.86 -8.02
CA GLU A 82 -7.87 4.36 -9.37
C GLU A 82 -7.15 5.70 -9.61
N ASN A 83 -7.20 6.61 -8.63
CA ASN A 83 -6.49 7.88 -8.71
C ASN A 83 -4.97 7.70 -8.74
N GLN A 84 -4.44 6.73 -8.00
CA GLN A 84 -3.00 6.41 -8.05
C GLN A 84 -2.59 5.82 -9.40
N LYS A 85 -3.44 4.98 -10.02
CA LYS A 85 -3.18 4.48 -11.39
C LYS A 85 -3.10 5.63 -12.39
N LYS A 86 -4.06 6.56 -12.35
CA LYS A 86 -4.07 7.75 -13.23
C LYS A 86 -2.84 8.63 -13.03
N LYS A 87 -2.41 8.83 -11.78
CA LYS A 87 -1.14 9.53 -11.48
C LYS A 87 0.06 8.79 -12.07
N GLY A 88 0.13 7.46 -11.92
CA GLY A 88 1.21 6.63 -12.46
C GLY A 88 1.26 6.63 -13.98
N GLU A 89 0.10 6.59 -14.65
CA GLU A 89 -0.01 6.70 -16.11
C GLU A 89 0.44 8.08 -16.61
N ALA A 90 0.17 9.15 -15.87
CA ALA A 90 0.67 10.49 -16.22
C ALA A 90 2.21 10.59 -16.20
N TYR A 91 2.91 9.78 -15.41
CA TYR A 91 4.38 9.68 -15.41
C TYR A 91 4.94 8.86 -16.59
N LEU A 92 4.10 8.20 -17.39
CA LEU A 92 4.52 7.41 -18.56
C LEU A 92 4.31 8.15 -19.89
N ILE A 93 3.76 9.38 -19.85
CA ILE A 93 3.46 10.21 -21.03
C ILE A 93 4.43 11.39 -21.17
N ASP A 94 5.38 11.55 -20.23
CA ASP A 94 6.49 12.52 -20.31
C ASP A 94 7.82 11.85 -20.70
#